data_AF-A0A8K0GGB5-F1
#
_entry.id   AF-A0A8K0GGB5-F1
#
_cell.length_a   1.000
_cell.length_b   1.000
_cell.length_c   1.000
_cell.angle_alpha   90.00
_cell.angle_beta   90.00
_cell.angle_gamma   90.00
#
_symmetry.space_group_name_H-M   'P 1'
#
loop_
_entity.id
_entity.type
_entity.pdbx_description
1 polymer ?
#
loop_
_entity_poly.entity_id
_entity_poly.type
_entity_poly.pdbx_seq_one_letter_code
_entity_poly.pdbx_strand_id
1 'polypeptide(L)'
;MKLGKSGKRSAVSVLQDITSTSPKRAQRYRCAHKNWTSGEDRSVKRTLIINAKLSEHQYLLIRSASQSYNANISSFKNKILEAKRKCLPVATIVTENSAEIKLRCTLDLTTQRICSYQSSVLQTVPNESKSFTMICKRGCDSSSGQSNYKQRFVEEDQQDCSIFILSFVPLHLYCQIKSNQETKSSTISNEILPSN
;
A
#
# COMPACT_ATOMS: atom_id res chain seq x y z
N MET A 1 -46.78 11.46 13.35
CA MET A 1 -45.40 10.99 13.11
C MET A 1 -44.70 10.62 14.43
N LYS A 2 -44.51 9.32 14.71
CA LYS A 2 -43.82 8.85 15.93
C LYS A 2 -42.31 9.18 15.96
N LEU A 3 -41.66 9.27 14.80
CA LEU A 3 -40.21 9.49 14.69
C LEU A 3 -39.76 10.91 15.06
N GLY A 4 -40.53 11.93 14.67
CA GLY A 4 -40.23 13.33 15.02
C GLY A 4 -40.31 13.60 16.52
N LYS A 5 -41.31 13.02 17.20
CA LYS A 5 -41.46 13.09 18.66
C LYS A 5 -40.34 12.36 19.42
N SER A 6 -39.67 11.39 18.79
CA SER A 6 -38.54 10.64 19.36
C SER A 6 -37.16 11.26 19.11
N GLY A 7 -37.09 12.47 18.55
CA GLY A 7 -35.83 13.17 18.28
C GLY A 7 -35.03 12.66 17.07
N LYS A 8 -35.54 11.67 16.33
CA LYS A 8 -34.86 11.09 15.15
C LYS A 8 -35.05 11.95 13.90
N ARG A 9 -34.56 13.19 13.94
CA ARG A 9 -34.77 14.21 12.90
C ARG A 9 -34.22 13.79 11.53
N SER A 10 -33.04 13.17 11.48
CA SER A 10 -32.44 12.69 10.23
C SER A 10 -33.26 11.58 9.55
N ALA A 11 -33.88 10.69 10.33
CA ALA A 11 -34.75 9.65 9.79
C ALA A 11 -36.04 10.24 9.20
N VAL A 12 -36.59 11.29 9.83
CA VAL A 12 -37.75 12.02 9.30
C VAL A 12 -37.40 12.72 7.98
N SER A 13 -36.23 13.38 7.91
CA SER A 13 -35.76 14.02 6.68
C SER A 13 -35.57 13.02 5.54
N VAL A 14 -34.91 11.88 5.79
CA VAL A 14 -34.74 10.84 4.75
C VAL A 14 -36.09 10.27 4.29
N LEU A 15 -37.03 10.04 5.23
CA LEU A 15 -38.37 9.59 4.86
C LEU A 15 -39.09 10.64 4.01
N GLN A 16 -39.01 11.91 4.38
CA GLN A 16 -39.60 13.01 3.63
C GLN A 16 -39.01 13.10 2.22
N ASP A 17 -37.70 12.97 2.05
CA ASP A 17 -37.03 12.93 0.74
C ASP A 17 -37.50 11.75 -0.12
N ILE A 18 -37.65 10.58 0.49
CA ILE A 18 -38.11 9.37 -0.20
C ILE A 18 -39.55 9.53 -0.66
N THR A 19 -40.42 10.10 0.16
CA THR A 19 -41.85 10.22 -0.13
C THR A 19 -42.20 11.41 -1.03
N SER A 20 -41.46 12.52 -0.95
CA SER A 20 -41.81 13.77 -1.63
C SER A 20 -41.19 13.94 -3.01
N THR A 21 -40.03 13.33 -3.29
CA THR A 21 -39.24 13.67 -4.49
C THR A 21 -39.50 12.74 -5.67
N SER A 22 -39.37 11.41 -5.49
CA SER A 22 -39.55 10.44 -6.59
C SER A 22 -39.62 8.99 -6.08
N PRO A 23 -40.46 8.12 -6.67
CA PRO A 23 -40.48 6.69 -6.35
C PRO A 23 -39.13 5.98 -6.52
N LYS A 24 -38.25 6.48 -7.42
CA LYS A 24 -36.91 5.92 -7.64
C LYS A 24 -35.90 6.32 -6.55
N ARG A 25 -36.22 7.32 -5.72
CA ARG A 25 -35.32 7.83 -4.67
C ARG A 25 -35.04 6.78 -3.61
N ALA A 26 -36.06 6.04 -3.16
CA ALA A 26 -35.90 4.90 -2.26
C ALA A 26 -34.92 3.85 -2.82
N GLN A 27 -35.07 3.53 -4.11
CA GLN A 27 -34.21 2.57 -4.79
C GLN A 27 -32.76 3.06 -4.86
N ARG A 28 -32.52 4.36 -5.08
CA ARG A 28 -31.18 4.95 -5.05
C ARG A 28 -30.54 4.87 -3.67
N TYR A 29 -31.26 5.20 -2.59
CA TYR A 29 -30.76 5.00 -1.23
C TYR A 29 -30.42 3.53 -0.95
N ARG A 30 -31.27 2.59 -1.40
CA ARG A 30 -31.03 1.16 -1.25
C ARG A 30 -29.80 0.69 -2.03
N CYS A 31 -29.63 1.14 -3.27
CA CYS A 31 -28.46 0.82 -4.10
C CYS A 31 -27.19 1.43 -3.53
N ALA A 32 -27.22 2.70 -3.11
CA ALA A 32 -26.09 3.37 -2.47
C ALA A 32 -25.70 2.69 -1.15
N HIS A 33 -26.67 2.33 -0.32
CA HIS A 33 -26.43 1.59 0.92
C HIS A 33 -25.84 0.20 0.64
N LYS A 34 -26.40 -0.55 -0.32
CA LYS A 34 -25.82 -1.84 -0.75
C LYS A 34 -24.38 -1.68 -1.23
N ASN A 35 -24.11 -0.69 -2.08
CA ASN A 35 -22.77 -0.38 -2.60
C ASN A 35 -21.81 0.05 -1.48
N TRP A 36 -22.28 0.80 -0.48
CA TRP A 36 -21.48 1.18 0.68
C TRP A 36 -21.14 -0.03 1.56
N THR A 37 -22.11 -0.90 1.82
CA THR A 37 -21.88 -2.14 2.60
C THR A 37 -21.02 -3.18 1.86
N SER A 38 -20.98 -3.12 0.52
CA SER A 38 -20.13 -4.00 -0.30
C SER A 38 -18.79 -3.37 -0.69
N GLY A 39 -18.67 -2.05 -0.53
CA GLY A 39 -17.51 -1.22 -0.84
C GLY A 39 -16.68 -0.88 0.39
N GLU A 40 -16.45 -1.86 1.27
CA GLU A 40 -15.42 -1.69 2.29
C GLU A 40 -14.06 -1.72 1.57
N ASP A 41 -13.53 -0.52 1.32
CA ASP A 41 -12.28 -0.37 0.60
C ASP A 41 -11.15 -1.10 1.34
N ARG A 42 -10.64 -2.14 0.68
CA ARG A 42 -9.64 -3.08 1.19
C ARG A 42 -8.32 -2.37 1.49
N SER A 43 -8.12 -1.19 0.91
CA SER A 43 -6.92 -0.36 1.08
C SER A 43 -6.88 0.32 2.46
N VAL A 44 -8.03 0.78 2.98
CA VAL A 44 -8.12 1.65 4.17
C VAL A 44 -7.73 0.92 5.46
N LYS A 45 -7.99 -0.39 5.53
CA LYS A 45 -7.79 -1.19 6.75
C LYS A 45 -6.35 -1.68 6.97
N ARG A 46 -5.60 -1.97 5.90
CA ARG A 46 -4.16 -2.32 6.00
C ARG A 46 -3.34 -1.10 6.46
N THR A 47 -3.74 0.06 5.98
CA THR A 47 -3.21 1.37 6.35
C THR A 47 -3.38 1.63 7.84
N LEU A 48 -4.46 1.17 8.49
CA LEU A 48 -4.66 1.37 9.92
C LEU A 48 -3.58 0.73 10.78
N ILE A 49 -3.22 -0.55 10.54
CA ILE A 49 -2.19 -1.24 11.34
C ILE A 49 -0.82 -0.57 11.16
N ILE A 50 -0.48 -0.22 9.92
CA ILE A 50 0.81 0.40 9.59
C ILE A 50 0.87 1.83 10.14
N ASN A 51 -0.14 2.66 9.87
CA ASN A 51 -0.15 4.07 10.27
C ASN A 51 -0.30 4.25 11.79
N ALA A 52 -1.11 3.41 12.44
CA ALA A 52 -1.27 3.44 13.89
C ALA A 52 -0.21 2.62 14.64
N LYS A 53 0.77 2.03 13.94
CA LYS A 53 1.89 1.24 14.51
C LYS A 53 1.42 0.18 15.52
N LEU A 54 0.31 -0.49 15.23
CA LEU A 54 -0.28 -1.46 16.15
C LEU A 54 0.51 -2.76 16.16
N SER A 55 0.78 -3.28 17.37
CA SER A 55 1.21 -4.67 17.52
C SER A 55 0.09 -5.64 17.13
N GLU A 56 0.45 -6.90 16.86
CA GLU A 56 -0.56 -7.92 16.57
C GLU A 56 -1.55 -8.07 17.73
N HIS A 57 -1.06 -8.04 18.97
CA HIS A 57 -1.91 -8.12 20.15
C HIS A 57 -2.88 -6.93 20.27
N GLN A 58 -2.38 -5.70 20.08
CA GLN A 58 -3.23 -4.50 20.10
C GLN A 58 -4.30 -4.55 19.01
N TYR A 59 -3.94 -4.98 17.80
CA TYR A 59 -4.90 -5.17 16.72
C TYR A 59 -5.98 -6.20 17.07
N LEU A 60 -5.59 -7.33 17.68
CA LEU A 60 -6.54 -8.37 18.10
C LEU A 60 -7.48 -7.88 19.21
N LEU A 61 -6.99 -7.09 20.17
CA LEU A 61 -7.82 -6.46 21.21
C LEU A 61 -8.82 -5.45 20.62
N ILE A 62 -8.36 -4.57 19.73
CA ILE A 62 -9.25 -3.60 19.07
C ILE A 62 -10.32 -4.34 18.26
N ARG A 63 -9.94 -5.44 17.60
CA ARG A 63 -10.87 -6.28 16.85
C ARG A 63 -11.90 -6.96 17.77
N SER A 64 -11.48 -7.54 18.89
CA SER A 64 -12.42 -8.20 19.81
C SER A 64 -13.38 -7.17 20.43
N ALA A 65 -12.87 -5.99 20.79
CA ALA A 65 -13.69 -4.88 21.24
C ALA A 65 -14.65 -4.38 20.15
N SER A 66 -14.25 -4.30 18.87
CA SER A 66 -15.14 -3.82 17.81
C SER A 66 -16.31 -4.77 17.54
N GLN A 67 -16.10 -6.07 17.75
CA GLN A 67 -17.12 -7.09 17.57
C GLN A 67 -18.27 -6.94 18.59
N SER A 68 -17.97 -6.52 19.82
CA SER A 68 -19.03 -6.27 20.83
C SER A 68 -19.93 -5.08 20.46
N TYR A 69 -19.44 -4.16 19.60
CA TYR A 69 -20.20 -3.03 19.08
C TYR A 69 -20.81 -3.27 17.68
N ASN A 70 -20.88 -4.52 17.21
CA ASN A 70 -21.32 -4.89 15.86
C ASN A 70 -20.54 -4.20 14.72
N ALA A 71 -19.33 -3.70 15.01
CA ALA A 71 -18.42 -3.17 14.00
C ALA A 71 -17.54 -4.31 13.47
N ASN A 72 -17.85 -4.79 12.25
CA ASN A 72 -17.13 -5.88 11.60
C ASN A 72 -15.81 -5.39 10.99
N ILE A 73 -14.79 -5.16 11.84
CA ILE A 73 -13.41 -4.95 11.39
C ILE A 73 -12.78 -6.30 10.94
N SER A 74 -13.52 -7.42 11.03
CA SER A 74 -12.99 -8.74 11.38
C SER A 74 -12.48 -9.64 10.25
N SER A 75 -12.52 -9.30 8.97
CA SER A 75 -12.33 -10.31 7.90
C SER A 75 -10.96 -10.33 7.19
N PHE A 76 -9.90 -9.78 7.80
CA PHE A 76 -8.66 -9.48 7.06
C PHE A 76 -7.32 -10.03 7.60
N LYS A 77 -7.24 -10.73 8.74
CA LYS A 77 -5.93 -11.29 9.20
C LYS A 77 -5.25 -12.14 8.10
N ASN A 78 -5.99 -13.07 7.52
CA ASN A 78 -5.49 -13.94 6.45
C ASN A 78 -5.11 -13.14 5.19
N LYS A 79 -5.88 -12.11 4.85
CA LYS A 79 -5.61 -11.23 3.72
C LYS A 79 -4.40 -10.32 3.95
N ILE A 80 -4.16 -9.88 5.18
CA ILE A 80 -2.94 -9.14 5.57
C ILE A 80 -1.73 -10.05 5.45
N LEU A 81 -1.84 -11.30 5.93
CA LEU A 81 -0.77 -12.29 5.79
C LEU A 81 -0.49 -12.59 4.32
N GLU A 82 -1.52 -12.79 3.51
CA GLU A 82 -1.39 -12.98 2.06
C GLU A 82 -0.73 -11.77 1.39
N ALA A 83 -1.15 -10.54 1.74
CA ALA A 83 -0.57 -9.32 1.22
C ALA A 83 0.89 -9.11 1.67
N LYS A 84 1.25 -9.51 2.90
CA LYS A 84 2.64 -9.53 3.39
C LYS A 84 3.46 -10.52 2.58
N ARG A 85 2.97 -11.75 2.39
CA ARG A 85 3.64 -12.80 1.58
C ARG A 85 3.92 -12.33 0.16
N LYS A 86 2.97 -11.66 -0.50
CA LYS A 86 3.16 -11.05 -1.84
C LYS A 86 4.24 -9.96 -1.89
N CYS A 87 4.66 -9.42 -0.74
CA CYS A 87 5.68 -8.38 -0.65
C CYS A 87 7.04 -8.92 -0.21
N LEU A 88 7.16 -10.22 0.10
CA LEU A 88 8.41 -10.82 0.54
C LEU A 88 9.17 -11.42 -0.65
N PRO A 89 10.50 -11.22 -0.73
CA PRO A 89 11.32 -11.90 -1.72
C PRO A 89 11.44 -13.39 -1.39
N VAL A 90 11.51 -14.21 -2.44
CA VAL A 90 11.52 -15.68 -2.33
C VAL A 90 12.90 -16.24 -1.97
N ALA A 91 13.97 -15.51 -2.31
CA ALA A 91 15.36 -15.96 -2.18
C ALA A 91 16.15 -15.10 -1.17
N THR A 92 15.73 -15.17 0.10
CA THR A 92 16.44 -14.51 1.21
C THR A 92 17.34 -15.53 1.91
N ILE A 93 18.62 -15.22 2.00
CA ILE A 93 19.60 -15.97 2.81
C ILE A 93 19.69 -15.24 4.14
N VAL A 94 19.47 -15.95 5.24
CA VAL A 94 19.57 -15.39 6.59
C VAL A 94 20.55 -16.23 7.37
N THR A 95 21.57 -15.59 7.90
CA THR A 95 22.56 -16.15 8.82
C THR A 95 22.47 -15.41 10.16
N GLU A 96 23.30 -15.78 11.13
CA GLU A 96 23.41 -15.05 12.38
C GLU A 96 23.98 -13.62 12.21
N ASN A 97 24.77 -13.37 11.16
CA ASN A 97 25.43 -12.08 10.93
C ASN A 97 24.81 -11.24 9.81
N SER A 98 24.08 -11.86 8.89
CA SER A 98 23.60 -11.16 7.70
C SER A 98 22.22 -11.65 7.24
N ALA A 99 21.51 -10.75 6.57
CA ALA A 99 20.32 -11.07 5.81
C ALA A 99 20.50 -10.51 4.39
N GLU A 100 20.56 -11.39 3.41
CA GLU A 100 20.93 -11.06 2.05
C GLU A 100 19.86 -11.50 1.06
N ILE A 101 19.63 -10.65 0.05
CA ILE A 101 18.69 -10.92 -1.03
C ILE A 101 19.41 -10.63 -2.34
N LYS A 102 19.27 -11.53 -3.31
CA LYS A 102 19.81 -11.29 -4.66
C LYS A 102 19.18 -10.03 -5.25
N LEU A 103 20.02 -9.09 -5.69
CA LEU A 103 19.57 -7.81 -6.26
C LEU A 103 18.52 -8.00 -7.37
N ARG A 104 18.71 -9.00 -8.24
CA ARG A 104 17.76 -9.31 -9.30
C ARG A 104 16.37 -9.63 -8.77
N CYS A 105 16.27 -10.43 -7.71
CA CYS A 105 14.99 -10.77 -7.08
C CYS A 105 14.30 -9.53 -6.51
N THR A 106 15.05 -8.61 -5.89
CA THR A 106 14.52 -7.35 -5.38
C THR A 106 14.02 -6.44 -6.50
N LEU A 107 14.75 -6.36 -7.61
CA LEU A 107 14.37 -5.58 -8.79
C LEU A 107 13.11 -6.14 -9.46
N ASP A 108 13.05 -7.45 -9.66
CA ASP A 108 11.90 -8.12 -10.29
C ASP A 108 10.65 -7.96 -9.43
N LEU A 109 10.76 -8.18 -8.11
CA LEU A 109 9.65 -7.99 -7.17
C LEU A 109 9.16 -6.54 -7.14
N THR A 110 10.09 -5.58 -7.07
CA THR A 110 9.78 -4.14 -7.09
C THR A 110 9.05 -3.76 -8.39
N THR A 111 9.57 -4.21 -9.52
CA THR A 111 8.99 -3.95 -10.85
C THR A 111 7.59 -4.55 -10.96
N GLN A 112 7.42 -5.82 -10.60
CA GLN A 112 6.11 -6.48 -10.62
C GLN A 112 5.08 -5.75 -9.77
N ARG A 113 5.48 -5.25 -8.59
CA ARG A 113 4.59 -4.51 -7.70
C ARG A 113 4.23 -3.13 -8.25
N ILE A 114 5.19 -2.40 -8.80
CA ILE A 114 4.93 -1.12 -9.48
C ILE A 114 3.95 -1.36 -10.64
N CYS A 115 4.18 -2.37 -11.48
CA CYS A 115 3.31 -2.68 -12.60
C CYS A 115 1.90 -3.10 -12.17
N SER A 116 1.78 -3.89 -11.11
CA SER A 116 0.47 -4.29 -10.57
C SER A 116 -0.32 -3.10 -10.03
N TYR A 117 0.36 -2.20 -9.31
CA TYR A 117 -0.27 -1.04 -8.69
C TYR A 117 -0.62 0.07 -9.70
N GLN A 118 0.25 0.27 -10.70
CA GLN A 118 0.08 1.28 -11.77
C GLN A 118 -0.54 0.68 -13.03
N SER A 119 -1.24 -0.46 -12.92
CA SER A 119 -1.77 -1.18 -14.08
C SER A 119 -2.68 -0.33 -14.96
N SER A 120 -3.52 0.53 -14.36
CA SER A 120 -4.38 1.47 -15.08
C SER A 120 -3.59 2.49 -15.90
N VAL A 121 -2.47 3.00 -15.37
CA VAL A 121 -1.58 3.93 -16.09
C VAL A 121 -0.81 3.20 -17.19
N LEU A 122 -0.31 1.99 -16.92
CA LEU A 122 0.44 1.22 -17.91
C LEU A 122 -0.42 0.79 -19.11
N GLN A 123 -1.73 0.63 -18.92
CA GLN A 123 -2.68 0.34 -19.99
C GLN A 123 -2.88 1.53 -20.96
N THR A 124 -2.59 2.77 -20.55
CA THR A 124 -2.72 3.93 -21.44
C THR A 124 -1.55 4.08 -22.41
N VAL A 125 -0.43 3.40 -22.16
CA VAL A 125 0.76 3.45 -23.01
C VAL A 125 0.51 2.61 -24.29
N PRO A 126 0.76 3.13 -25.51
CA PRO A 126 0.58 2.39 -26.77
C PRO A 126 1.43 1.12 -26.86
N ASN A 127 0.87 0.02 -27.40
CA ASN A 127 1.45 -1.34 -27.40
C ASN A 127 2.70 -1.56 -28.27
N GLU A 128 3.12 -0.57 -29.06
CA GLU A 128 4.25 -0.71 -29.98
C GLU A 128 5.58 -0.77 -29.21
N SER A 129 6.31 -1.90 -29.34
CA SER A 129 7.68 -2.12 -28.87
C SER A 129 8.06 -1.43 -27.55
N LYS A 130 7.25 -1.64 -26.50
CA LYS A 130 7.43 -1.04 -25.17
C LYS A 130 8.74 -1.51 -24.53
N SER A 131 9.74 -0.63 -24.49
CA SER A 131 10.90 -0.82 -23.62
C SER A 131 10.77 0.10 -22.41
N PHE A 132 10.64 -0.49 -21.22
CA PHE A 132 10.62 0.26 -19.98
C PHE A 132 12.01 0.29 -19.36
N THR A 133 12.43 1.48 -18.95
CA THR A 133 13.66 1.67 -18.18
C THR A 133 13.31 2.19 -16.80
N MET A 134 13.86 1.52 -15.78
CA MET A 134 13.72 1.93 -14.38
C MET A 134 15.04 2.52 -13.89
N ILE A 135 15.04 3.80 -13.54
CA ILE A 135 16.15 4.47 -12.87
C ILE A 135 16.00 4.24 -11.37
N CYS A 136 17.11 3.89 -10.72
CA CYS A 136 17.13 3.60 -9.30
C CYS A 136 18.36 4.18 -8.63
N LYS A 137 18.21 4.51 -7.35
CA LYS A 137 19.31 4.89 -6.46
C LYS A 137 19.65 3.73 -5.56
N ARG A 138 20.94 3.53 -5.30
CA ARG A 138 21.44 2.61 -4.27
C ARG A 138 22.38 3.34 -3.33
N GLY A 139 22.45 2.90 -2.09
CA GLY A 139 23.35 3.45 -1.08
C GLY A 139 23.38 2.54 0.13
N CYS A 140 24.35 2.74 1.00
CA CYS A 140 24.46 2.01 2.25
C CYS A 140 24.69 2.98 3.40
N ASP A 141 24.28 2.56 4.60
CA ASP A 141 24.52 3.29 5.83
C ASP A 141 24.73 2.30 6.99
N SER A 142 25.35 2.77 8.06
CA SER A 142 25.63 2.00 9.26
C SER A 142 25.13 2.70 10.51
N SER A 143 24.63 1.94 11.48
CA SER A 143 24.24 2.45 12.80
C SER A 143 24.83 1.56 13.89
N SER A 144 25.37 2.17 14.94
CA SER A 144 25.91 1.50 16.13
C SER A 144 25.16 1.91 17.39
N GLY A 145 25.39 1.20 18.50
CA GLY A 145 24.79 1.50 19.80
C GLY A 145 23.41 0.88 20.01
N GLN A 146 23.05 -0.14 19.22
CA GLN A 146 21.87 -0.95 19.47
C GLN A 146 22.09 -1.82 20.72
N SER A 147 21.02 -2.11 21.46
CA SER A 147 21.10 -3.04 22.59
C SER A 147 21.42 -4.45 22.09
N ASN A 148 22.45 -5.07 22.65
CA ASN A 148 22.80 -6.46 22.34
C ASN A 148 21.64 -7.38 22.72
N TYR A 149 21.25 -8.24 21.79
CA TYR A 149 20.38 -9.37 22.09
C TYR A 149 21.21 -10.50 22.68
N LYS A 150 20.58 -11.43 23.42
CA LYS A 150 21.26 -12.65 23.91
C LYS A 150 21.45 -13.67 22.78
N GLN A 151 21.82 -13.20 21.59
CA GLN A 151 22.08 -14.03 20.44
C GLN A 151 23.38 -14.80 20.68
N ARG A 152 23.35 -16.11 20.42
CA ARG A 152 24.55 -16.93 20.45
C ARG A 152 25.15 -16.93 19.04
N PHE A 153 26.40 -16.49 18.94
CA PHE A 153 27.18 -16.54 17.71
C PHE A 153 28.05 -17.78 17.66
N VAL A 154 28.44 -18.22 16.46
CA VAL A 154 29.42 -19.30 16.29
C VAL A 154 30.81 -18.84 16.74
N GLU A 155 31.16 -17.57 16.51
CA GLU A 155 32.42 -16.98 16.96
C GLU A 155 32.23 -16.10 18.21
N GLU A 156 33.11 -16.24 19.20
CA GLU A 156 32.97 -15.60 20.52
C GLU A 156 33.11 -14.07 20.49
N ASP A 157 33.76 -13.51 19.47
CA ASP A 157 34.04 -12.06 19.35
C ASP A 157 32.93 -11.27 18.63
N GLN A 158 31.86 -11.93 18.20
CA GLN A 158 30.78 -11.29 17.45
C GLN A 158 29.74 -10.62 18.35
N GLN A 159 29.24 -9.46 17.93
CA GLN A 159 28.21 -8.68 18.62
C GLN A 159 27.17 -8.13 17.64
N ASP A 160 25.96 -7.88 18.12
CA ASP A 160 24.82 -7.33 17.37
C ASP A 160 24.51 -5.86 17.72
N CYS A 161 25.42 -5.16 18.39
CA CYS A 161 25.26 -3.73 18.74
C CYS A 161 25.28 -2.78 17.52
N SER A 162 25.57 -3.29 16.32
CA SER A 162 25.68 -2.50 15.11
C SER A 162 25.00 -3.18 13.92
N ILE A 163 24.47 -2.37 13.02
CA ILE A 163 23.81 -2.81 11.80
C ILE A 163 24.35 -2.03 10.61
N PHE A 164 24.65 -2.74 9.53
CA PHE A 164 24.98 -2.17 8.22
C PHE A 164 23.87 -2.52 7.24
N ILE A 165 23.35 -1.53 6.53
CA ILE A 165 22.21 -1.70 5.63
C ILE A 165 22.57 -1.20 4.24
N LEU A 166 22.46 -2.07 3.24
CA LEU A 166 22.41 -1.68 1.83
C LEU A 166 20.95 -1.47 1.41
N SER A 167 20.66 -0.29 0.90
CA SER A 167 19.32 0.12 0.47
C SER A 167 19.27 0.42 -1.03
N PHE A 168 18.08 0.23 -1.59
CA PHE A 168 17.76 0.49 -2.98
C PHE A 168 16.41 1.21 -3.08
N VAL A 169 16.31 2.20 -3.96
CA VAL A 169 15.12 3.02 -4.16
C VAL A 169 14.82 3.17 -5.65
N PRO A 170 13.65 2.73 -6.15
CA PRO A 170 13.20 3.05 -7.50
C PRO A 170 12.83 4.54 -7.58
N LEU A 171 13.33 5.26 -8.58
CA LEU A 171 13.10 6.70 -8.73
C LEU A 171 12.13 7.01 -9.88
N HIS A 172 12.42 6.47 -11.06
CA HIS A 172 11.62 6.74 -12.26
C HIS A 172 11.45 5.48 -13.09
N LEU A 173 10.25 5.29 -13.62
CA LEU A 173 9.94 4.30 -14.63
C LEU A 173 9.42 5.05 -15.86
N TYR A 174 10.09 4.91 -16.99
CA TYR A 174 9.67 5.53 -18.24
C TYR A 174 9.70 4.53 -19.39
N CYS A 175 8.87 4.78 -20.41
CA CYS A 175 8.79 3.98 -21.62
C CYS A 175 9.51 4.71 -22.75
N GLN A 176 10.42 4.04 -23.44
CA GLN A 176 10.96 4.51 -24.71
C GLN A 176 10.10 3.97 -25.84
N ILE A 177 9.41 4.86 -26.55
CA ILE A 177 8.68 4.53 -27.77
C ILE A 177 9.68 4.61 -28.91
N LYS A 178 10.04 3.47 -29.50
CA LYS A 178 10.86 3.46 -30.71
C LYS A 178 9.97 3.87 -31.88
N SER A 179 10.01 5.14 -32.28
CA SER A 179 9.49 5.56 -33.57
C SER A 179 10.40 5.02 -34.67
N ASN A 180 9.83 4.36 -35.68
CA ASN A 180 10.52 3.99 -36.93
C ASN A 180 10.82 5.21 -37.81
N GLN A 181 11.27 6.32 -37.21
CA GLN A 181 11.72 7.51 -37.94
C GLN A 181 13.04 7.97 -37.35
N GLU A 182 13.96 8.22 -38.28
CA GLU A 182 15.36 8.59 -38.07
C GLU A 182 15.55 9.66 -36.98
N THR A 183 16.65 9.51 -36.26
CA THR A 183 17.24 10.44 -35.30
C THR A 183 17.02 11.91 -35.66
N LYS A 184 16.16 12.59 -34.89
CA LYS A 184 16.38 13.99 -34.52
C LYS A 184 16.22 14.12 -33.01
N SER A 185 17.35 14.31 -32.35
CA SER A 185 17.44 14.57 -30.92
C SER A 185 16.77 15.92 -30.63
N SER A 186 15.71 15.94 -29.84
CA SER A 186 15.19 17.16 -29.22
C SER A 186 15.19 16.97 -27.71
N THR A 187 16.20 17.55 -27.07
CA THR A 187 16.27 17.73 -25.62
C THR A 187 15.19 18.71 -25.20
N ILE A 188 14.23 18.29 -24.38
CA ILE A 188 13.36 19.20 -23.63
C ILE A 188 13.94 19.30 -22.22
N SER A 189 14.76 20.34 -22.00
CA SER A 189 15.16 20.80 -20.69
C SER A 189 14.03 21.66 -20.12
N ASN A 190 13.35 21.19 -19.07
CA ASN A 190 12.53 22.06 -18.24
C ASN A 190 13.48 22.80 -17.28
N GLU A 191 13.80 24.05 -17.63
CA GLU A 191 14.41 25.00 -16.71
C GLU A 191 13.45 25.28 -15.55
N ILE A 192 13.92 25.01 -14.33
CA ILE A 192 13.29 25.49 -13.11
C ILE A 192 13.80 26.92 -12.91
N LEU A 193 12.96 27.92 -13.17
CA LEU A 193 13.21 29.30 -12.77
C LEU A 193 13.10 29.40 -11.23
N PRO A 194 14.08 30.02 -10.54
CA PRO A 194 13.97 30.28 -9.11
C PRO A 194 12.94 31.39 -8.86
N SER A 195 12.05 31.17 -7.91
CA SER A 195 11.17 32.19 -7.36
C SER A 195 11.98 33.20 -6.53
N ASN A 196 11.86 34.48 -6.89
CA ASN A 196 12.28 35.63 -6.08
C ASN A 196 11.57 35.68 -4.73
#